data_AF-A0A351JQH9-F1
#
_entry.id   AF-A0A351JQH9-F1
#
_cell.length_a   1.000
_cell.length_b   1.000
_cell.length_c   1.000
_cell.angle_alpha   90.00
_cell.angle_beta   90.00
_cell.angle_gamma   90.00
#
_symmetry.space_group_name_H-M   'P 1'
#
loop_
_entity.id
_entity.type
_entity.pdbx_description
1 polymer ?
#
loop_
_entity_poly.entity_id
_entity_poly.type
_entity_poly.pdbx_seq_one_letter_code
_entity_poly.pdbx_strand_id
1 'polypeptide(L)'
;MSNQKGTLLVCKGIIMFSFLVVSFILAGTGCSTSEENSFFVSSTQESSVIKKSEGEEDSTISLLERVDLSSVDPHFRFSANIPDEWDVAYVPQIESFSIYKKDAEHDEEPSQIFIRYFEANSFLTLSTVDILEKNKTSVNGHEAVQYKIIKKSSVSNFSFQPQWRNEEHRLVDVRLSGQNPSLFYVFAHNPSLDENIFRAFLSSLIFHNDSKSFVSPIDRWNERTLKKLFGTFITPENSPVQPEKFSGYHTGLDFEIFDDEKETDVSVRAVCGGPIMEKRQATGYGGVVVQSCLFDSDAITVVYGHLNLETVSGQKGDYRAPGDLIGLLGAEFTPETGGERKHLHLGIHKGNTVDIRGYVENEEALGGWMNFSTVVK
;
A
#
# COMPACT_ATOMS: atom_id res chain seq x y z
N MET A 1 -16.62 39.56 55.91
CA MET A 1 -17.16 38.61 56.92
C MET A 1 -17.12 37.22 56.33
N SER A 2 -16.72 36.27 57.18
CA SER A 2 -16.23 34.93 56.90
C SER A 2 -17.30 33.91 56.47
N ASN A 3 -16.82 32.74 56.03
CA ASN A 3 -17.45 31.42 55.94
C ASN A 3 -18.12 31.06 54.61
N GLN A 4 -18.02 29.84 54.06
CA GLN A 4 -17.36 28.61 54.51
C GLN A 4 -17.21 27.67 53.30
N LYS A 5 -16.12 26.89 53.29
CA LYS A 5 -15.86 25.79 52.34
C LYS A 5 -16.76 24.59 52.68
N GLY A 6 -17.38 23.99 51.67
CA GLY A 6 -18.01 22.68 51.75
C GLY A 6 -17.07 21.60 51.20
N THR A 7 -16.71 20.65 52.05
CA THR A 7 -15.95 19.44 51.71
C THR A 7 -16.94 18.31 51.45
N LEU A 8 -16.88 17.69 50.27
CA LEU A 8 -17.66 16.48 49.96
C LEU A 8 -16.77 15.25 50.13
N LEU A 9 -17.15 14.40 51.08
CA LEU A 9 -16.62 13.04 51.30
C LEU A 9 -17.33 12.09 50.33
N VAL A 10 -16.60 11.27 49.58
CA VAL A 10 -17.14 10.03 48.98
C VAL A 10 -16.21 8.88 49.33
N CYS A 11 -16.78 7.88 49.98
CA CYS A 11 -16.11 6.68 50.48
C CYS A 11 -15.85 5.64 49.37
N LYS A 12 -14.66 5.05 49.47
CA LYS A 12 -14.18 3.72 49.06
C LYS A 12 -15.22 2.69 48.61
N GLY A 13 -14.94 2.10 47.44
CA GLY A 13 -15.29 0.71 47.10
C GLY A 13 -14.11 0.08 46.36
N ILE A 14 -13.28 -0.68 47.08
CA ILE A 14 -12.22 -1.53 46.50
C ILE A 14 -12.87 -2.88 46.21
N ILE A 15 -13.04 -3.22 44.94
CA ILE A 15 -13.42 -4.57 44.52
C ILE A 15 -12.11 -5.33 44.25
N MET A 16 -11.72 -6.19 45.20
CA MET A 16 -10.69 -7.20 45.00
C MET A 16 -11.31 -8.35 44.19
N PHE A 17 -10.90 -8.51 42.93
CA PHE A 17 -11.09 -9.76 42.20
C PHE A 17 -9.92 -10.70 42.55
N SER A 18 -10.21 -11.73 43.35
CA SER A 18 -9.30 -12.86 43.54
C SER A 18 -9.37 -13.77 42.31
N PHE A 19 -8.28 -13.83 41.54
CA PHE A 19 -8.09 -14.84 40.52
C PHE A 19 -7.71 -16.16 41.19
N LEU A 20 -8.63 -17.13 41.13
CA LEU A 20 -8.39 -18.51 41.48
C LEU A 20 -7.55 -19.16 40.36
N VAL A 21 -6.29 -19.45 40.66
CA VAL A 21 -5.41 -20.24 39.79
C VAL A 21 -5.83 -21.71 39.91
N VAL A 22 -6.43 -22.26 38.87
CA VAL A 22 -6.65 -23.70 38.73
C VAL A 22 -5.61 -24.25 37.77
N SER A 23 -4.61 -24.91 38.33
CA SER A 23 -3.61 -25.69 37.60
C SER A 23 -4.27 -26.98 37.09
N PHE A 24 -4.42 -27.11 35.76
CA PHE A 24 -4.62 -28.40 35.11
C PHE A 24 -3.28 -28.93 34.62
N ILE A 25 -2.76 -29.93 35.33
CA ILE A 25 -1.70 -30.80 34.86
C ILE A 25 -2.37 -31.82 33.92
N LEU A 26 -2.10 -31.70 32.62
CA LEU A 26 -2.38 -32.76 31.64
C LEU A 26 -1.05 -33.21 31.05
N ALA A 27 -0.55 -34.32 31.57
CA ALA A 27 0.48 -35.12 30.95
C ALA A 27 -0.17 -35.88 29.78
N GLY A 28 0.22 -35.53 28.56
CA GLY A 28 -0.15 -36.23 27.33
C GLY A 28 1.10 -36.42 26.49
N THR A 29 1.77 -37.56 26.69
CA THR A 29 2.79 -38.07 25.79
C THR A 29 2.12 -38.58 24.52
N GLY A 30 2.29 -37.85 23.42
CA GLY A 30 1.84 -38.26 22.09
C GLY A 30 2.91 -37.91 21.07
N CYS A 31 3.78 -38.88 20.76
CA CYS A 31 4.61 -38.84 19.56
C CYS A 31 3.71 -38.94 18.33
N SER A 32 3.69 -37.90 17.49
CA SER A 32 3.26 -38.03 16.10
C SER A 32 4.42 -37.61 15.20
N THR A 33 5.02 -38.61 14.56
CA THR A 33 5.91 -38.45 13.41
C THR A 33 5.06 -38.01 12.22
N SER A 34 5.13 -36.74 11.84
CA SER A 34 4.70 -36.30 10.51
C SER A 34 5.88 -36.47 9.57
N GLU A 35 5.78 -37.44 8.67
CA GLU A 35 6.68 -37.58 7.51
C GLU A 35 6.59 -36.31 6.66
N GLU A 36 7.70 -35.58 6.59
CA GLU A 36 7.91 -34.53 5.61
C GLU A 36 8.03 -35.17 4.23
N ASN A 37 6.94 -35.16 3.46
CA ASN A 37 7.02 -35.31 2.01
C ASN A 37 7.56 -34.01 1.44
N SER A 38 8.88 -33.91 1.37
CA SER A 38 9.59 -32.89 0.61
C SER A 38 9.37 -33.13 -0.89
N PHE A 39 8.29 -32.57 -1.44
CA PHE A 39 8.07 -32.51 -2.87
C PHE A 39 8.95 -31.38 -3.44
N PHE A 40 10.13 -31.76 -3.94
CA PHE A 40 11.02 -30.89 -4.69
C PHE A 40 10.34 -30.54 -6.03
N VAL A 41 9.64 -29.40 -6.09
CA VAL A 41 9.27 -28.78 -7.37
C VAL A 41 10.43 -27.89 -7.79
N SER A 42 11.32 -28.47 -8.62
CA SER A 42 12.32 -27.73 -9.37
C SER A 42 11.61 -26.89 -10.43
N SER A 43 11.31 -25.62 -10.15
CA SER A 43 10.95 -24.66 -11.19
C SER A 43 12.23 -24.08 -11.81
N THR A 44 12.80 -24.84 -12.74
CA THR A 44 13.62 -24.25 -13.80
C THR A 44 12.71 -23.36 -14.63
N GLN A 45 12.81 -22.05 -14.43
CA GLN A 45 12.18 -21.05 -15.27
C GLN A 45 12.97 -21.01 -16.60
N GLU A 46 12.69 -22.00 -17.45
CA GLU A 46 12.97 -21.87 -18.88
C GLU A 46 11.93 -20.91 -19.45
N SER A 47 12.40 -19.76 -19.92
CA SER A 47 11.66 -18.86 -20.80
C SER A 47 11.27 -19.64 -22.06
N SER A 48 10.05 -20.19 -22.07
CA SER A 48 9.47 -20.77 -23.27
C SER A 48 9.07 -19.61 -24.19
N VAL A 49 10.00 -19.25 -25.07
CA VAL A 49 9.71 -18.52 -26.30
C VAL A 49 8.66 -19.31 -27.05
N ILE A 50 7.44 -18.79 -27.10
CA ILE A 50 6.36 -19.32 -27.92
C ILE A 50 6.82 -19.20 -29.37
N LYS A 51 7.20 -20.33 -29.97
CA LYS A 51 7.34 -20.43 -31.43
C LYS A 51 5.94 -20.35 -32.04
N LYS A 52 5.64 -19.20 -32.66
CA LYS A 52 4.48 -18.97 -33.52
C LYS A 52 4.41 -20.11 -34.56
N SER A 53 3.37 -20.94 -34.49
CA SER A 53 2.97 -21.74 -35.65
C SER A 53 2.30 -20.81 -36.64
N GLU A 54 2.83 -20.76 -37.86
CA GLU A 54 2.26 -19.99 -38.96
C GLU A 54 0.92 -20.61 -39.35
N GLY A 55 -0.18 -19.90 -39.09
CA GLY A 55 -1.51 -20.27 -39.60
C GLY A 55 -2.66 -20.14 -38.60
N GLU A 56 -2.79 -19.01 -37.91
CA GLU A 56 -4.07 -18.57 -37.33
C GLU A 56 -4.02 -17.04 -37.25
N GLU A 57 -5.11 -16.39 -37.65
CA GLU A 57 -5.22 -14.92 -37.74
C GLU A 57 -4.76 -14.27 -36.43
N ASP A 58 -3.78 -13.38 -36.58
CA ASP A 58 -3.09 -12.62 -35.55
C ASP A 58 -4.15 -11.83 -34.76
N SER A 59 -4.65 -12.41 -33.66
CA SER A 59 -5.43 -11.68 -32.68
C SER A 59 -4.53 -10.58 -32.14
N THR A 60 -4.72 -9.38 -32.68
CA THR A 60 -4.10 -8.13 -32.24
C THR A 60 -4.19 -8.10 -30.72
N ILE A 61 -3.08 -8.34 -30.05
CA ILE A 61 -2.96 -8.03 -28.63
C ILE A 61 -3.17 -6.53 -28.58
N SER A 62 -4.37 -6.09 -28.21
CA SER A 62 -4.65 -4.67 -28.01
C SER A 62 -3.59 -4.17 -27.04
N LEU A 63 -3.02 -3.01 -27.37
CA LEU A 63 -2.16 -2.33 -26.44
C LEU A 63 -2.98 -2.12 -25.15
N LEU A 64 -2.33 -2.39 -24.02
CA LEU A 64 -2.96 -2.33 -22.72
C LEU A 64 -2.50 -1.04 -22.04
N GLU A 65 -3.45 -0.24 -21.58
CA GLU A 65 -3.22 0.95 -20.76
C GLU A 65 -3.18 0.56 -19.28
N ARG A 66 -2.16 1.04 -18.54
CA ARG A 66 -2.08 0.92 -17.08
C ARG A 66 -2.83 2.09 -16.44
N VAL A 67 -3.91 1.81 -15.73
CA VAL A 67 -4.68 2.81 -14.99
C VAL A 67 -4.50 2.65 -13.48
N ASP A 68 -4.22 3.73 -12.76
CA ASP A 68 -4.20 3.78 -11.28
C ASP A 68 -5.50 4.41 -10.77
N LEU A 69 -6.35 3.61 -10.14
CA LEU A 69 -7.67 4.05 -9.71
C LEU A 69 -7.62 4.93 -8.45
N SER A 70 -6.50 4.94 -7.73
CA SER A 70 -6.33 5.79 -6.54
C SER A 70 -6.20 7.27 -6.87
N SER A 71 -5.84 7.59 -8.12
CA SER A 71 -5.79 8.96 -8.63
C SER A 71 -7.17 9.63 -8.65
N VAL A 72 -8.24 8.83 -8.69
CA VAL A 72 -9.63 9.31 -8.68
C VAL A 72 -10.27 9.12 -7.30
N ASP A 73 -10.06 7.98 -6.64
CA ASP A 73 -10.53 7.75 -5.26
C ASP A 73 -9.50 6.94 -4.44
N PRO A 74 -8.98 7.49 -3.32
CA PRO A 74 -7.87 6.91 -2.56
C PRO A 74 -8.20 5.59 -1.84
N HIS A 75 -9.46 5.13 -1.86
CA HIS A 75 -9.81 3.79 -1.39
C HIS A 75 -9.40 2.71 -2.37
N PHE A 76 -9.29 3.01 -3.67
CA PHE A 76 -8.93 2.04 -4.71
C PHE A 76 -7.41 1.98 -4.92
N ARG A 77 -6.72 1.40 -3.94
CA ARG A 77 -5.25 1.42 -3.83
C ARG A 77 -4.58 0.36 -4.70
N PHE A 78 -4.84 0.40 -6.00
CA PHE A 78 -4.23 -0.48 -6.98
C PHE A 78 -4.25 0.13 -8.38
N SER A 79 -3.38 -0.40 -9.24
CA SER A 79 -3.42 -0.19 -10.68
C SER A 79 -3.73 -1.49 -11.43
N ALA A 80 -4.23 -1.36 -12.65
CA ALA A 80 -4.58 -2.49 -13.52
C ALA A 80 -4.29 -2.17 -14.98
N ASN A 81 -4.08 -3.19 -15.82
CA ASN A 81 -4.11 -3.06 -17.27
C ASN A 81 -5.55 -3.17 -17.77
N ILE A 82 -5.97 -2.26 -18.64
CA ILE A 82 -7.22 -2.34 -19.39
C ILE A 82 -6.94 -2.24 -20.90
N PRO A 83 -7.80 -2.80 -21.77
CA PRO A 83 -7.69 -2.56 -23.21
C PRO A 83 -7.80 -1.08 -23.55
N ASP A 84 -7.03 -0.59 -24.53
CA ASP A 84 -7.04 0.82 -24.96
C ASP A 84 -8.43 1.30 -25.44
N GLU A 85 -9.25 0.39 -25.96
CA GLU A 85 -10.63 0.66 -26.38
C GLU A 85 -11.63 0.77 -25.20
N TRP A 86 -11.16 0.56 -23.97
CA TRP A 86 -11.94 0.71 -22.75
C TRP A 86 -11.61 2.01 -22.02
N ASP A 87 -12.51 2.44 -21.13
CA ASP A 87 -12.35 3.61 -20.28
C ASP A 87 -12.87 3.31 -18.86
N VAL A 88 -12.59 4.19 -17.91
CA VAL A 88 -12.92 4.06 -16.49
C VAL A 88 -13.81 5.21 -16.04
N ALA A 89 -15.00 4.91 -15.52
CA ALA A 89 -15.91 5.89 -14.94
C ALA A 89 -16.10 5.65 -13.44
N TYR A 90 -15.92 6.69 -12.64
CA TYR A 90 -16.30 6.69 -11.23
C TYR A 90 -17.79 6.98 -11.06
N VAL A 91 -18.46 6.18 -10.24
CA VAL A 91 -19.88 6.29 -9.92
C VAL A 91 -20.02 6.70 -8.44
N PRO A 92 -20.09 8.02 -8.15
CA PRO A 92 -20.03 8.53 -6.78
C PRO A 92 -21.20 8.08 -5.89
N GLN A 93 -22.36 7.78 -6.47
CA GLN A 93 -23.57 7.38 -5.73
C GLN A 93 -23.39 6.09 -4.94
N ILE A 94 -22.45 5.24 -5.37
CA ILE A 94 -22.17 3.93 -4.76
C ILE A 94 -20.67 3.69 -4.56
N GLU A 95 -19.85 4.73 -4.72
CA GLU A 95 -18.39 4.72 -4.56
C GLU A 95 -17.75 3.52 -5.27
N SER A 96 -17.97 3.45 -6.57
CA SER A 96 -17.54 2.32 -7.41
C SER A 96 -16.95 2.81 -8.72
N PHE A 97 -16.19 1.94 -9.38
CA PHE A 97 -15.78 2.14 -10.77
C PHE A 97 -16.50 1.19 -11.72
N SER A 98 -16.75 1.69 -12.92
CA SER A 98 -17.13 0.89 -14.08
C SER A 98 -16.03 1.01 -15.13
N ILE A 99 -15.47 -0.13 -15.54
CA ILE A 99 -14.64 -0.21 -16.74
C ILE A 99 -15.55 -0.62 -17.89
N TYR A 100 -15.55 0.17 -18.97
CA TYR A 100 -16.53 0.05 -20.05
C TYR A 100 -15.91 0.24 -21.43
N LYS A 101 -16.55 -0.29 -22.47
CA LYS A 101 -16.14 -0.10 -23.88
C LYS A 101 -16.53 1.31 -24.35
N LYS A 102 -15.59 2.06 -24.94
CA LYS A 102 -15.83 3.45 -25.42
C LYS A 102 -16.89 3.51 -26.52
N ASP A 103 -16.85 2.55 -27.45
CA ASP A 103 -17.69 2.52 -28.65
C ASP A 103 -18.80 1.46 -28.58
N ALA A 104 -19.35 1.20 -27.39
CA ALA A 104 -20.49 0.29 -27.25
C ALA A 104 -21.68 0.77 -28.11
N GLU A 105 -22.34 -0.15 -28.82
CA GLU A 105 -23.54 0.18 -29.58
C GLU A 105 -24.66 0.64 -28.64
N HIS A 106 -25.63 1.41 -29.15
CA HIS A 106 -26.63 2.09 -28.31
C HIS A 106 -27.46 1.16 -27.41
N ASP A 107 -27.62 -0.11 -27.82
CA ASP A 107 -28.38 -1.12 -27.09
C ASP A 107 -27.48 -2.10 -26.30
N GLU A 108 -26.16 -1.99 -26.40
CA GLU A 108 -25.22 -2.80 -25.63
C GLU A 108 -25.00 -2.23 -24.24
N GLU A 109 -24.92 -3.08 -23.21
CA GLU A 109 -24.48 -2.67 -21.89
C GLU A 109 -22.97 -2.39 -21.92
N PRO A 110 -22.54 -1.11 -21.83
CA PRO A 110 -21.15 -0.75 -22.06
C PRO A 110 -20.23 -1.27 -20.94
N SER A 111 -20.76 -1.44 -19.72
CA SER A 111 -19.96 -1.85 -18.56
C SER A 111 -19.53 -3.31 -18.65
N GLN A 112 -18.21 -3.52 -18.59
CA GLN A 112 -17.58 -4.84 -18.67
C GLN A 112 -17.10 -5.31 -17.30
N ILE A 113 -16.52 -4.43 -16.49
CA ILE A 113 -16.04 -4.75 -15.13
C ILE A 113 -16.58 -3.70 -14.16
N PHE A 114 -17.20 -4.18 -13.08
CA PHE A 114 -17.63 -3.37 -11.95
C PHE A 114 -16.69 -3.58 -10.77
N ILE A 115 -16.25 -2.49 -10.16
CA ILE A 115 -15.33 -2.51 -9.02
C ILE A 115 -15.91 -1.70 -7.88
N ARG A 116 -15.98 -2.28 -6.68
CA ARG A 116 -16.34 -1.56 -5.46
C ARG A 116 -15.43 -1.97 -4.31
N TYR A 117 -15.33 -1.14 -3.27
CA TYR A 117 -14.63 -1.52 -2.04
C TYR A 117 -15.58 -1.63 -0.84
N PHE A 118 -15.11 -2.29 0.21
CA PHE A 118 -15.70 -2.22 1.56
C PHE A 118 -14.62 -2.45 2.62
N GLU A 119 -14.86 -1.97 3.84
CA GLU A 119 -14.01 -2.25 5.00
C GLU A 119 -14.64 -3.34 5.88
N ALA A 120 -13.85 -4.35 6.24
CA ALA A 120 -14.29 -5.42 7.13
C ALA A 120 -13.10 -6.11 7.81
N ASN A 121 -13.38 -6.97 8.80
CA ASN A 121 -12.37 -7.86 9.40
C ASN A 121 -12.27 -9.21 8.66
N SER A 122 -13.24 -9.52 7.79
CA SER A 122 -13.35 -10.78 7.07
C SER A 122 -14.23 -10.60 5.82
N PHE A 123 -14.13 -11.53 4.87
CA PHE A 123 -15.02 -11.59 3.71
C PHE A 123 -16.49 -11.56 4.12
N LEU A 124 -17.25 -10.64 3.52
CA LEU A 124 -18.67 -10.49 3.79
C LEU A 124 -19.49 -11.39 2.86
N THR A 125 -20.71 -11.70 3.30
CA THR A 125 -21.71 -12.37 2.46
C THR A 125 -22.94 -11.49 2.44
N LEU A 126 -23.32 -11.03 1.25
CA LEU A 126 -24.45 -10.12 1.09
C LEU A 126 -25.77 -10.87 1.29
N SER A 127 -26.65 -10.32 2.12
CA SER A 127 -27.98 -10.88 2.38
C SER A 127 -28.95 -10.72 1.20
N THR A 128 -28.59 -9.88 0.22
CA THR A 128 -29.39 -9.49 -0.94
C THR A 128 -29.26 -10.42 -2.16
N VAL A 129 -28.35 -11.41 -2.09
CA VAL A 129 -28.07 -12.34 -3.19
C VAL A 129 -28.15 -13.77 -2.70
N ASP A 130 -28.42 -14.69 -3.61
CA ASP A 130 -28.21 -16.12 -3.41
C ASP A 130 -26.81 -16.49 -3.91
N ILE A 131 -26.05 -17.20 -3.08
CA ILE A 131 -24.72 -17.70 -3.44
C ILE A 131 -24.88 -19.09 -4.05
N LEU A 132 -24.57 -19.21 -5.34
CA LEU A 132 -24.64 -20.45 -6.10
C LEU A 132 -23.32 -21.23 -5.99
N GLU A 133 -22.18 -20.53 -6.03
CA GLU A 133 -20.84 -21.10 -5.85
C GLU A 133 -19.97 -20.16 -5.00
N LYS A 134 -19.08 -20.72 -4.18
CA LYS A 134 -18.11 -19.97 -3.37
C LYS A 134 -16.80 -20.75 -3.27
N ASN A 135 -15.72 -20.20 -3.80
CA ASN A 135 -14.40 -20.84 -3.81
C ASN A 135 -13.35 -19.90 -3.22
N LYS A 136 -12.53 -20.39 -2.28
CA LYS A 136 -11.32 -19.67 -1.84
C LYS A 136 -10.30 -19.68 -2.98
N THR A 137 -9.62 -18.56 -3.18
CA THR A 137 -8.59 -18.38 -4.20
C THR A 137 -7.56 -17.35 -3.73
N SER A 138 -6.65 -16.95 -4.62
CA SER A 138 -5.72 -15.85 -4.41
C SER A 138 -5.57 -15.03 -5.68
N VAL A 139 -5.39 -13.72 -5.55
CA VAL A 139 -5.07 -12.82 -6.67
C VAL A 139 -3.77 -12.12 -6.35
N ASN A 140 -2.72 -12.41 -7.12
CA ASN A 140 -1.39 -11.79 -6.97
C ASN A 140 -0.83 -11.84 -5.54
N GLY A 141 -1.06 -12.95 -4.83
CA GLY A 141 -0.58 -13.14 -3.44
C GLY A 141 -1.59 -12.71 -2.37
N HIS A 142 -2.67 -12.03 -2.73
CA HIS A 142 -3.73 -11.63 -1.80
C HIS A 142 -4.76 -12.74 -1.59
N GLU A 143 -5.23 -12.89 -0.35
CA GLU A 143 -6.39 -13.73 -0.06
C GLU A 143 -7.60 -13.24 -0.86
N ALA A 144 -8.31 -14.16 -1.50
CA ALA A 144 -9.49 -13.83 -2.29
C ALA A 144 -10.58 -14.91 -2.21
N VAL A 145 -11.80 -14.53 -2.55
CA VAL A 145 -12.93 -15.46 -2.66
C VAL A 145 -13.67 -15.18 -3.96
N GLN A 146 -13.79 -16.20 -4.79
CA GLN A 146 -14.61 -16.16 -6.00
C GLN A 146 -16.02 -16.62 -5.67
N TYR A 147 -17.00 -15.91 -6.22
CA TYR A 147 -18.40 -16.24 -6.09
C TYR A 147 -19.08 -16.35 -7.45
N LYS A 148 -20.12 -17.18 -7.50
CA LYS A 148 -21.19 -17.13 -8.50
C LYS A 148 -22.48 -16.81 -7.76
N ILE A 149 -23.12 -15.71 -8.10
CA ILE A 149 -24.28 -15.19 -7.35
C ILE A 149 -25.40 -14.75 -8.28
N ILE A 150 -26.61 -14.67 -7.73
CA ILE A 150 -27.77 -14.06 -8.38
C ILE A 150 -28.52 -13.18 -7.38
N LYS A 151 -29.03 -12.03 -7.82
CA LYS A 151 -29.86 -11.17 -6.96
C LYS A 151 -31.15 -11.89 -6.57
N LYS A 152 -31.52 -11.83 -5.28
CA LYS A 152 -32.81 -12.38 -4.81
C LYS A 152 -33.98 -11.67 -5.50
N SER A 153 -34.99 -12.44 -5.90
CA SER A 153 -36.17 -11.91 -6.58
C SER A 153 -36.97 -10.90 -5.73
N SER A 154 -36.91 -11.02 -4.40
CA SER A 154 -37.56 -10.10 -3.46
C SER A 154 -36.81 -8.78 -3.23
N VAL A 155 -35.60 -8.64 -3.78
CA VAL A 155 -34.75 -7.46 -3.60
C VAL A 155 -34.88 -6.55 -4.83
N SER A 156 -35.10 -5.26 -4.61
CA SER A 156 -35.11 -4.26 -5.67
C SER A 156 -33.81 -4.29 -6.48
N ASN A 157 -33.88 -3.92 -7.75
CA ASN A 157 -32.69 -3.85 -8.57
C ASN A 157 -31.65 -2.89 -7.97
N PHE A 158 -30.37 -3.25 -8.10
CA PHE A 158 -29.27 -2.44 -7.63
C PHE A 158 -29.16 -1.17 -8.49
N SER A 159 -29.61 -0.04 -7.95
CA SER A 159 -29.50 1.25 -8.62
C SER A 159 -28.04 1.65 -8.83
N PHE A 160 -27.78 2.38 -9.93
CA PHE A 160 -26.45 2.88 -10.31
C PHE A 160 -25.39 1.80 -10.59
N GLN A 161 -25.80 0.54 -10.71
CA GLN A 161 -24.93 -0.56 -11.13
C GLN A 161 -25.31 -1.03 -12.55
N PRO A 162 -24.39 -1.66 -13.29
CA PRO A 162 -24.70 -2.27 -14.58
C PRO A 162 -25.88 -3.24 -14.48
N GLN A 163 -26.71 -3.33 -15.52
CA GLN A 163 -27.96 -4.10 -15.43
C GLN A 163 -27.70 -5.58 -15.12
N TRP A 164 -26.66 -6.18 -15.70
CA TRP A 164 -26.25 -7.57 -15.49
C TRP A 164 -25.92 -7.91 -14.02
N ARG A 165 -25.65 -6.92 -13.15
CA ARG A 165 -25.49 -7.15 -11.70
C ARG A 165 -26.77 -7.63 -11.01
N ASN A 166 -27.92 -7.49 -11.65
CA ASN A 166 -29.21 -7.98 -11.18
C ASN A 166 -29.49 -9.43 -11.61
N GLU A 167 -28.63 -9.99 -12.45
CA GLU A 167 -28.73 -11.33 -13.02
C GLU A 167 -27.66 -12.25 -12.40
N GLU A 168 -27.59 -13.49 -12.89
CA GLU A 168 -26.52 -14.42 -12.51
C GLU A 168 -25.17 -13.93 -13.05
N HIS A 169 -24.19 -13.74 -12.15
CA HIS A 169 -22.86 -13.29 -12.54
C HIS A 169 -21.78 -13.84 -11.59
N ARG A 170 -20.52 -13.68 -12.00
CA ARG A 170 -19.35 -14.05 -11.20
C ARG A 170 -18.64 -12.79 -10.69
N LEU A 171 -18.02 -12.92 -9.52
CA LEU A 171 -17.17 -11.89 -8.95
C LEU A 171 -16.04 -12.48 -8.11
N VAL A 172 -15.03 -11.68 -7.83
CA VAL A 172 -13.93 -12.00 -6.93
C VAL A 172 -13.81 -10.88 -5.90
N ASP A 173 -13.90 -11.24 -4.62
CA ASP A 173 -13.52 -10.35 -3.52
C ASP A 173 -12.03 -10.57 -3.23
N VAL A 174 -11.24 -9.50 -3.20
CA VAL A 174 -9.80 -9.54 -2.89
C VAL A 174 -9.53 -8.71 -1.64
N ARG A 175 -8.81 -9.28 -0.67
CA ARG A 175 -8.41 -8.59 0.56
C ARG A 175 -7.08 -7.86 0.35
N LEU A 176 -7.05 -6.55 0.59
CA LEU A 176 -5.83 -5.75 0.43
C LEU A 176 -4.72 -6.19 1.40
N SER A 177 -5.02 -6.35 2.69
CA SER A 177 -4.00 -6.72 3.69
C SER A 177 -4.54 -7.52 4.87
N GLY A 178 -3.64 -8.15 5.62
CA GLY A 178 -3.97 -8.86 6.87
C GLY A 178 -4.41 -7.96 8.04
N GLN A 179 -4.40 -6.63 7.90
CA GLN A 179 -4.83 -5.69 8.94
C GLN A 179 -6.34 -5.79 9.22
N ASN A 180 -6.77 -5.29 10.38
CA ASN A 180 -8.20 -5.27 10.77
C ASN A 180 -8.58 -3.87 11.30
N PRO A 181 -9.58 -3.19 10.70
CA PRO A 181 -10.25 -3.58 9.46
C PRO A 181 -9.28 -3.58 8.26
N SER A 182 -9.61 -4.36 7.24
CA SER A 182 -8.94 -4.35 5.93
C SER A 182 -9.86 -3.76 4.88
N LEU A 183 -9.26 -3.28 3.79
CA LEU A 183 -9.98 -2.98 2.56
C LEU A 183 -10.17 -4.27 1.76
N PHE A 184 -11.37 -4.47 1.26
CA PHE A 184 -11.72 -5.52 0.31
C PHE A 184 -12.19 -4.88 -0.99
N TYR A 185 -11.77 -5.44 -2.12
CA TYR A 185 -12.22 -5.02 -3.44
C TYR A 185 -13.08 -6.10 -4.06
N VAL A 186 -14.25 -5.71 -4.55
CA VAL A 186 -15.20 -6.55 -5.28
C VAL A 186 -15.00 -6.30 -6.76
N PHE A 187 -14.49 -7.29 -7.49
CA PHE A 187 -14.36 -7.26 -8.94
C PHE A 187 -15.42 -8.18 -9.55
N ALA A 188 -16.44 -7.62 -10.19
CA ALA A 188 -17.43 -8.39 -10.94
C ALA A 188 -17.33 -8.08 -12.42
N HIS A 189 -17.70 -9.01 -13.29
CA HIS A 189 -17.69 -8.78 -14.73
C HIS A 189 -19.03 -9.14 -15.38
N ASN A 190 -19.26 -8.51 -16.53
CA ASN A 190 -20.37 -8.82 -17.42
C ASN A 190 -20.32 -10.32 -17.78
N PRO A 191 -21.43 -11.08 -17.63
CA PRO A 191 -21.47 -12.51 -17.98
C PRO A 191 -21.11 -12.82 -19.44
N SER A 192 -21.28 -11.85 -20.33
CA SER A 192 -20.92 -11.95 -21.75
C SER A 192 -19.45 -11.62 -22.03
N LEU A 193 -18.71 -11.10 -21.05
CA LEU A 193 -17.28 -10.84 -21.19
C LEU A 193 -16.51 -12.17 -21.22
N ASP A 194 -15.56 -12.29 -22.17
CA ASP A 194 -14.66 -13.43 -22.22
C ASP A 194 -13.89 -13.57 -20.89
N GLU A 195 -14.00 -14.73 -20.26
CA GLU A 195 -13.39 -15.05 -18.98
C GLU A 195 -11.86 -14.87 -19.00
N ASN A 196 -11.19 -15.09 -20.14
CA ASN A 196 -9.76 -14.87 -20.28
C ASN A 196 -9.39 -13.40 -20.19
N ILE A 197 -10.25 -12.49 -20.71
CA ILE A 197 -10.04 -11.04 -20.58
C ILE A 197 -10.16 -10.64 -19.10
N PHE A 198 -11.18 -11.15 -18.40
CA PHE A 198 -11.34 -10.86 -16.97
C PHE A 198 -10.18 -11.40 -16.13
N ARG A 199 -9.70 -12.62 -16.43
CA ARG A 199 -8.51 -13.19 -15.78
C ARG A 199 -7.24 -12.40 -16.08
N ALA A 200 -7.06 -11.95 -17.32
CA ALA A 200 -5.94 -11.09 -17.69
C ALA A 200 -5.98 -9.78 -16.88
N PHE A 201 -7.15 -9.14 -16.76
CA PHE A 201 -7.35 -7.99 -15.89
C PHE A 201 -6.95 -8.28 -14.43
N LEU A 202 -7.48 -9.34 -13.81
CA LEU A 202 -7.14 -9.70 -12.43
C LEU A 202 -5.64 -9.98 -12.25
N SER A 203 -5.02 -10.67 -13.21
CA SER A 203 -3.58 -10.96 -13.17
C SER A 203 -2.72 -9.70 -13.28
N SER A 204 -3.23 -8.65 -13.91
CA SER A 204 -2.51 -7.38 -14.09
C SER A 204 -2.52 -6.48 -12.85
N LEU A 205 -3.34 -6.80 -11.83
CA LEU A 205 -3.49 -5.96 -10.64
C LEU A 205 -2.16 -5.77 -9.89
N ILE A 206 -1.81 -4.54 -9.59
CA ILE A 206 -0.70 -4.17 -8.71
C ILE A 206 -1.28 -3.37 -7.54
N PHE A 207 -1.32 -3.98 -6.36
CA PHE A 207 -1.82 -3.31 -5.16
C PHE A 207 -0.72 -2.43 -4.55
N HIS A 208 -1.09 -1.31 -3.95
CA HIS A 208 -0.12 -0.33 -3.42
C HIS A 208 0.64 -0.79 -2.17
N ASN A 209 0.31 -1.98 -1.66
CA ASN A 209 1.06 -2.65 -0.60
C ASN A 209 1.91 -3.82 -1.11
N ASP A 210 1.90 -4.11 -2.41
CA ASP A 210 2.79 -5.11 -2.99
C ASP A 210 4.22 -4.54 -3.03
N SER A 211 5.22 -5.33 -2.70
CA SER A 211 6.62 -4.93 -2.94
C SER A 211 6.89 -4.45 -4.38
N LYS A 212 6.17 -4.99 -5.40
CA LYS A 212 6.28 -4.55 -6.81
C LYS A 212 5.71 -3.15 -7.09
N SER A 213 4.88 -2.60 -6.20
CA SER A 213 4.36 -1.23 -6.34
C SER A 213 5.30 -0.18 -5.78
N PHE A 214 6.35 -0.58 -5.05
CA PHE A 214 7.29 0.36 -4.46
C PHE A 214 8.21 0.90 -5.56
N VAL A 215 8.39 2.21 -5.57
CA VAL A 215 9.18 2.91 -6.60
C VAL A 215 10.30 3.72 -5.98
N SER A 216 11.25 4.13 -6.82
CA SER A 216 12.30 5.03 -6.39
C SER A 216 11.75 6.40 -5.96
N PRO A 217 12.21 6.97 -4.83
CA PRO A 217 11.81 8.32 -4.43
C PRO A 217 12.47 9.42 -5.25
N ILE A 218 13.51 9.12 -6.03
CA ILE A 218 14.30 10.11 -6.75
C ILE A 218 14.82 9.53 -8.07
N ASP A 219 14.92 10.36 -9.11
CA ASP A 219 15.42 9.91 -10.41
C ASP A 219 16.88 9.47 -10.32
N ARG A 220 17.26 8.45 -11.11
CA ARG A 220 18.63 7.90 -11.17
C ARG A 220 19.19 7.47 -9.79
N TRP A 221 18.34 6.98 -8.91
CA TRP A 221 18.71 6.67 -7.51
C TRP A 221 19.91 5.74 -7.35
N ASN A 222 20.09 4.80 -8.27
CA ASN A 222 21.17 3.83 -8.28
C ASN A 222 22.52 4.40 -8.78
N GLU A 223 22.49 5.57 -9.42
CA GLU A 223 23.69 6.30 -9.87
C GLU A 223 24.13 7.37 -8.85
N ARG A 224 23.24 7.74 -7.93
CA ARG A 224 23.53 8.75 -6.91
C ARG A 224 24.56 8.22 -5.94
N THR A 225 25.50 9.08 -5.56
CA THR A 225 26.42 8.77 -4.48
C THR A 225 25.63 8.61 -3.19
N LEU A 226 26.02 7.64 -2.36
CA LEU A 226 25.43 7.40 -1.05
C LEU A 226 26.51 7.66 -0.02
N LYS A 227 26.47 8.81 0.67
CA LYS A 227 27.49 9.14 1.68
C LYS A 227 27.16 8.52 3.03
N LYS A 228 25.90 8.53 3.46
CA LYS A 228 25.44 7.90 4.71
C LYS A 228 24.50 6.76 4.40
N LEU A 229 25.02 5.55 4.58
CA LEU A 229 24.28 4.31 4.37
C LEU A 229 23.48 3.93 5.63
N PHE A 230 22.41 3.19 5.42
CA PHE A 230 21.65 2.56 6.49
C PHE A 230 22.55 1.68 7.35
N GLY A 231 22.45 1.82 8.68
CA GLY A 231 23.18 1.02 9.65
C GLY A 231 24.64 1.39 9.84
N THR A 232 25.17 2.43 9.18
CA THR A 232 26.52 2.92 9.46
C THR A 232 26.54 3.71 10.77
N PHE A 233 27.49 3.40 11.66
CA PHE A 233 27.71 4.18 12.88
C PHE A 233 28.48 5.47 12.57
N ILE A 234 27.81 6.61 12.76
CA ILE A 234 28.34 7.94 12.47
C ILE A 234 28.64 8.67 13.78
N THR A 235 29.71 9.46 13.79
CA THR A 235 30.10 10.46 14.79
C THR A 235 30.58 11.73 14.08
N PRO A 236 30.66 12.88 14.77
CA PRO A 236 31.27 14.09 14.22
C PRO A 236 32.67 13.85 13.62
N GLU A 237 33.46 12.95 14.20
CA GLU A 237 34.83 12.68 13.77
C GLU A 237 34.93 11.76 12.56
N ASN A 238 34.02 10.78 12.44
CA ASN A 238 34.11 9.76 11.40
C ASN A 238 33.15 9.99 10.21
N SER A 239 32.26 10.99 10.32
CA SER A 239 31.26 11.25 9.28
C SER A 239 31.92 11.60 7.95
N PRO A 240 31.46 11.00 6.83
CA PRO A 240 31.95 11.33 5.48
C PRO A 240 31.48 12.72 5.01
N VAL A 241 30.60 13.37 5.78
CA VAL A 241 30.09 14.72 5.55
C VAL A 241 30.37 15.56 6.78
N GLN A 242 30.91 16.76 6.59
CA GLN A 242 31.25 17.68 7.67
C GLN A 242 30.58 19.05 7.45
N PRO A 243 30.16 19.74 8.53
CA PRO A 243 30.19 19.29 9.92
C PRO A 243 29.05 18.29 10.22
N GLU A 244 29.34 17.23 10.97
CA GLU A 244 28.31 16.37 11.56
C GLU A 244 28.14 16.70 13.06
N LYS A 245 26.90 16.73 13.53
CA LYS A 245 26.55 17.08 14.92
C LYS A 245 25.97 15.90 15.70
N PHE A 246 25.54 14.86 15.01
CA PHE A 246 24.87 13.70 15.58
C PHE A 246 25.83 12.51 15.70
N SER A 247 25.48 11.59 16.60
CA SER A 247 26.18 10.31 16.73
C SER A 247 25.17 9.17 16.86
N GLY A 248 25.45 8.05 16.21
CA GLY A 248 24.62 6.85 16.25
C GLY A 248 24.60 6.10 14.93
N TYR A 249 23.88 4.99 14.89
CA TYR A 249 23.61 4.22 13.69
C TYR A 249 22.56 4.91 12.84
N HIS A 250 22.90 5.20 11.58
CA HIS A 250 22.01 5.88 10.65
C HIS A 250 20.79 5.00 10.30
N THR A 251 19.59 5.52 10.45
CA THR A 251 18.33 4.77 10.28
C THR A 251 17.74 4.86 8.87
N GLY A 252 18.39 5.63 7.99
CA GLY A 252 17.94 5.88 6.62
C GLY A 252 19.04 5.78 5.60
N LEU A 253 18.75 6.28 4.40
CA LEU A 253 19.67 6.37 3.29
C LEU A 253 19.70 7.81 2.77
N ASP A 254 20.90 8.36 2.63
CA ASP A 254 21.10 9.71 2.06
C ASP A 254 21.40 9.60 0.56
N PHE A 255 20.49 10.10 -0.28
CA PHE A 255 20.72 10.25 -1.72
C PHE A 255 21.30 11.63 -2.02
N GLU A 256 22.55 11.66 -2.45
CA GLU A 256 23.18 12.90 -2.89
C GLU A 256 22.56 13.42 -4.20
N ILE A 257 22.65 14.73 -4.38
CA ILE A 257 22.45 15.35 -5.69
C ILE A 257 23.68 15.19 -6.58
N PHE A 258 23.48 15.26 -7.90
CA PHE A 258 24.56 15.43 -8.86
C PHE A 258 25.10 16.87 -8.83
N ASP A 259 26.31 17.09 -9.35
CA ASP A 259 26.93 18.42 -9.35
C ASP A 259 26.13 19.46 -10.15
N ASP A 260 25.42 19.03 -11.20
CA ASP A 260 24.54 19.84 -12.04
C ASP A 260 23.15 20.07 -11.44
N GLU A 261 22.84 19.44 -10.29
CA GLU A 261 21.57 19.56 -9.59
C GLU A 261 21.60 20.57 -8.41
N LYS A 262 22.73 21.23 -8.18
CA LYS A 262 22.88 22.20 -7.06
C LYS A 262 21.86 23.33 -7.15
N GLU A 263 21.74 23.91 -8.34
CA GLU A 263 20.89 25.09 -8.62
C GLU A 263 19.60 24.74 -9.38
N THR A 264 19.26 23.46 -9.51
CA THR A 264 18.04 23.01 -10.21
C THR A 264 17.11 22.25 -9.30
N ASP A 265 15.82 22.24 -9.62
CA ASP A 265 14.83 21.52 -8.82
C ASP A 265 15.01 20.02 -8.92
N VAL A 266 15.06 19.35 -7.76
CA VAL A 266 15.17 17.89 -7.67
C VAL A 266 13.89 17.37 -7.03
N SER A 267 13.12 16.63 -7.82
CA SER A 267 11.83 16.08 -7.40
C SER A 267 12.00 14.85 -6.52
N VAL A 268 11.22 14.79 -5.44
CA VAL A 268 11.08 13.63 -4.56
C VAL A 268 9.68 13.06 -4.70
N ARG A 269 9.59 11.74 -4.89
CA ARG A 269 8.37 10.99 -5.13
C ARG A 269 8.05 10.03 -3.99
N ALA A 270 6.79 9.66 -3.88
CA ALA A 270 6.31 8.72 -2.88
C ALA A 270 6.84 7.32 -3.21
N VAL A 271 7.54 6.70 -2.27
CA VAL A 271 8.04 5.33 -2.43
C VAL A 271 6.90 4.32 -2.50
N CYS A 272 5.83 4.58 -1.75
CA CYS A 272 4.70 3.67 -1.54
C CYS A 272 3.38 4.43 -1.48
N GLY A 273 2.28 3.68 -1.49
CA GLY A 273 0.94 4.23 -1.41
C GLY A 273 0.47 4.42 0.02
N GLY A 274 -0.02 5.61 0.35
CA GLY A 274 -0.64 5.86 1.66
C GLY A 274 -0.72 7.32 2.07
N PRO A 275 -1.38 7.62 3.21
CA PRO A 275 -1.65 8.99 3.64
C PRO A 275 -0.43 9.68 4.25
N ILE A 276 -0.33 10.99 4.03
CA ILE A 276 0.62 11.85 4.74
C ILE A 276 0.22 11.94 6.22
N MET A 277 1.13 11.55 7.10
CA MET A 277 0.97 11.58 8.56
C MET A 277 1.49 12.89 9.17
N GLU A 278 2.61 13.39 8.67
CA GLU A 278 3.21 14.67 9.08
C GLU A 278 3.78 15.44 7.89
N LYS A 279 3.71 16.77 7.97
CA LYS A 279 4.35 17.74 7.08
C LYS A 279 4.74 18.94 7.95
N ARG A 280 6.02 19.06 8.31
CA ARG A 280 6.48 20.11 9.24
C ARG A 280 7.99 20.34 9.17
N GLN A 281 8.44 21.37 9.86
CA GLN A 281 9.86 21.57 10.16
C GLN A 281 10.30 20.66 11.34
N ALA A 282 11.52 20.14 11.27
CA ALA A 282 12.13 19.33 12.31
C ALA A 282 13.65 19.61 12.43
N THR A 283 14.14 19.69 13.66
CA THR A 283 15.57 19.89 13.93
C THR A 283 16.40 18.75 13.33
N GLY A 284 17.46 19.09 12.61
CA GLY A 284 18.33 18.13 11.89
C GLY A 284 17.83 17.77 10.50
N TYR A 285 16.53 17.91 10.22
CA TYR A 285 15.93 17.59 8.92
C TYR A 285 15.60 18.82 8.07
N GLY A 286 15.29 19.96 8.71
CA GLY A 286 14.56 21.01 8.04
C GLY A 286 13.14 20.53 7.72
N GLY A 287 12.72 20.60 6.46
CA GLY A 287 11.42 20.11 6.02
C GLY A 287 11.35 18.58 6.02
N VAL A 288 10.36 18.04 6.75
CA VAL A 288 10.07 16.61 6.82
C VAL A 288 8.63 16.32 6.42
N VAL A 289 8.47 15.26 5.63
CA VAL A 289 7.19 14.60 5.36
C VAL A 289 7.27 13.17 5.86
N VAL A 290 6.22 12.71 6.54
CA VAL A 290 6.08 11.30 6.95
C VAL A 290 4.82 10.74 6.32
N GLN A 291 4.94 9.58 5.67
CA GLN A 291 3.83 8.88 5.02
C GLN A 291 3.61 7.52 5.70
N SER A 292 2.37 7.15 5.96
CA SER A 292 2.03 5.78 6.39
C SER A 292 1.81 4.91 5.17
N CYS A 293 2.37 3.70 5.15
CA CYS A 293 2.20 2.73 4.07
C CYS A 293 2.01 1.32 4.62
N LEU A 294 1.76 0.38 3.71
CA LEU A 294 1.84 -1.05 3.94
C LEU A 294 2.91 -1.65 3.01
N PHE A 295 3.71 -2.58 3.52
CA PHE A 295 4.66 -3.37 2.74
C PHE A 295 4.37 -4.85 2.99
N ASP A 296 3.87 -5.56 1.97
CA ASP A 296 3.45 -6.97 2.04
C ASP A 296 2.51 -7.28 3.23
N SER A 297 1.66 -6.31 3.60
CA SER A 297 0.71 -6.28 4.75
C SER A 297 1.24 -5.72 6.07
N ASP A 298 2.54 -5.52 6.21
CA ASP A 298 3.10 -4.91 7.41
C ASP A 298 2.99 -3.39 7.35
N ALA A 299 2.54 -2.80 8.45
CA ALA A 299 2.53 -1.35 8.60
C ALA A 299 3.96 -0.80 8.62
N ILE A 300 4.18 0.28 7.88
CA ILE A 300 5.43 1.04 7.90
C ILE A 300 5.13 2.55 7.85
N THR A 301 6.11 3.36 8.23
CA THR A 301 6.13 4.79 7.92
C THR A 301 7.40 5.16 7.16
N VAL A 302 7.25 5.94 6.09
CA VAL A 302 8.37 6.46 5.28
C VAL A 302 8.61 7.92 5.62
N VAL A 303 9.85 8.28 5.90
CA VAL A 303 10.30 9.62 6.26
C VAL A 303 11.08 10.19 5.08
N TYR A 304 10.65 11.36 4.61
CA TYR A 304 11.31 12.14 3.56
C TYR A 304 11.85 13.43 4.18
N GLY A 305 13.17 13.55 4.27
CA GLY A 305 13.86 14.68 4.88
C GLY A 305 14.35 15.73 3.88
N HIS A 306 14.75 16.89 4.41
CA HIS A 306 15.40 17.97 3.66
C HIS A 306 14.58 18.50 2.48
N LEU A 307 13.26 18.54 2.63
CA LEU A 307 12.34 19.01 1.60
C LEU A 307 12.05 20.51 1.71
N ASN A 308 11.79 21.15 0.56
CA ASN A 308 11.10 22.43 0.54
C ASN A 308 9.60 22.19 0.80
N LEU A 309 9.13 22.49 2.01
CA LEU A 309 7.75 22.24 2.43
C LEU A 309 6.68 23.03 1.64
N GLU A 310 7.04 24.15 1.03
CA GLU A 310 6.12 24.95 0.20
C GLU A 310 5.75 24.21 -1.09
N THR A 311 6.66 23.36 -1.56
CA THR A 311 6.50 22.54 -2.77
C THR A 311 5.83 21.19 -2.50
N VAL A 312 5.67 20.82 -1.23
CA VAL A 312 5.13 19.51 -0.86
C VAL A 312 3.68 19.41 -1.31
N SER A 313 3.41 18.42 -2.16
CA SER A 313 2.07 18.20 -2.69
C SER A 313 1.18 17.57 -1.61
N GLY A 314 0.08 18.25 -1.27
CA GLY A 314 -0.89 17.81 -0.27
C GLY A 314 -0.59 18.20 1.18
N GLN A 315 -1.46 17.69 2.03
CA GLN A 315 -1.54 17.97 3.45
C GLN A 315 -1.69 16.67 4.24
N LYS A 316 -1.60 16.77 5.56
CA LYS A 316 -1.86 15.65 6.46
C LYS A 316 -3.24 15.03 6.18
N GLY A 317 -3.26 13.72 5.98
CA GLY A 317 -4.45 12.93 5.64
C GLY A 317 -4.59 12.64 4.15
N ASP A 318 -3.97 13.44 3.27
CA ASP A 318 -4.05 13.22 1.84
C ASP A 318 -3.29 11.94 1.46
N TYR A 319 -3.92 11.11 0.64
CA TYR A 319 -3.31 9.91 0.07
C TYR A 319 -2.34 10.30 -1.06
N ARG A 320 -1.19 9.62 -1.09
CA ARG A 320 -0.22 9.69 -2.18
C ARG A 320 -0.04 8.29 -2.76
N ALA A 321 -0.23 8.13 -4.06
CA ALA A 321 0.06 6.89 -4.77
C ALA A 321 1.57 6.70 -4.94
N PRO A 322 2.07 5.46 -5.13
CA PRO A 322 3.48 5.25 -5.47
C PRO A 322 3.88 6.07 -6.71
N GLY A 323 4.95 6.84 -6.62
CA GLY A 323 5.47 7.69 -7.71
C GLY A 323 4.89 9.11 -7.76
N ASP A 324 3.85 9.41 -6.99
CA ASP A 324 3.33 10.77 -6.83
C ASP A 324 4.43 11.71 -6.32
N LEU A 325 4.42 12.96 -6.78
CA LEU A 325 5.32 13.98 -6.25
C LEU A 325 5.04 14.19 -4.75
N ILE A 326 6.03 13.97 -3.89
CA ILE A 326 5.97 14.36 -2.49
C ILE A 326 6.34 15.84 -2.35
N GLY A 327 7.41 16.28 -3.02
CA GLY A 327 7.87 17.66 -3.02
C GLY A 327 9.23 17.80 -3.72
N LEU A 328 9.84 18.97 -3.61
CA LEU A 328 11.20 19.24 -4.09
C LEU A 328 12.18 19.23 -2.92
N LEU A 329 13.45 18.90 -3.19
CA LEU A 329 14.53 19.09 -2.22
C LEU A 329 14.69 20.57 -1.87
N GLY A 330 14.98 20.84 -0.60
CA GLY A 330 15.27 22.18 -0.10
C GLY A 330 16.62 22.71 -0.58
N ALA A 331 16.76 24.04 -0.53
CA ALA A 331 18.04 24.70 -0.82
C ALA A 331 19.10 24.35 0.23
N GLU A 332 20.35 24.16 -0.20
CA GLU A 332 21.44 23.79 0.71
C GLU A 332 21.73 24.86 1.77
N PHE A 333 22.07 24.40 2.98
CA PHE A 333 22.44 25.24 4.12
C PHE A 333 21.37 26.27 4.54
N THR A 334 20.10 25.97 4.26
CA THR A 334 18.95 26.80 4.62
C THR A 334 18.10 26.15 5.71
N PRO A 335 17.09 26.85 6.27
CA PRO A 335 16.12 26.21 7.16
C PRO A 335 15.38 25.01 6.53
N GLU A 336 15.19 24.99 5.21
CA GLU A 336 14.52 23.88 4.49
C GLU A 336 15.28 22.56 4.62
N THR A 337 16.61 22.63 4.72
CA THR A 337 17.51 21.48 4.87
C THR A 337 18.01 21.33 6.30
N GLY A 338 17.56 22.16 7.24
CA GLY A 338 18.04 22.16 8.62
C GLY A 338 19.49 22.64 8.75
N GLY A 339 20.00 23.36 7.74
CA GLY A 339 21.39 23.79 7.64
C GLY A 339 22.32 22.73 7.05
N GLU A 340 21.79 21.65 6.49
CA GLU A 340 22.56 20.62 5.80
C GLU A 340 22.69 20.91 4.30
N ARG A 341 23.61 20.22 3.64
CA ARG A 341 23.71 20.15 2.18
C ARG A 341 22.39 19.67 1.54
N LYS A 342 22.17 19.97 0.26
CA LYS A 342 21.01 19.47 -0.48
C LYS A 342 21.14 17.97 -0.77
N HIS A 343 20.19 17.18 -0.27
CA HIS A 343 20.08 15.73 -0.46
C HIS A 343 18.72 15.24 0.02
N LEU A 344 18.35 14.01 -0.35
CA LEU A 344 17.21 13.33 0.26
C LEU A 344 17.70 12.43 1.39
N HIS A 345 17.20 12.62 2.60
CA HIS A 345 17.24 11.57 3.63
C HIS A 345 15.95 10.74 3.54
N LEU A 346 16.08 9.44 3.33
CA LEU A 346 14.96 8.50 3.29
C LEU A 346 15.06 7.47 4.42
N GLY A 347 14.12 7.53 5.36
CA GLY A 347 13.99 6.54 6.43
C GLY A 347 12.74 5.68 6.26
N ILE A 348 12.81 4.40 6.60
CA ILE A 348 11.63 3.50 6.64
C ILE A 348 11.58 2.85 8.02
N HIS A 349 10.60 3.25 8.82
CA HIS A 349 10.36 2.72 10.15
C HIS A 349 9.22 1.70 10.12
N LYS A 350 9.34 0.62 10.90
CA LYS A 350 8.32 -0.43 11.00
C LYS A 350 7.20 -0.02 11.96
N GLY A 351 5.97 -0.35 11.59
CA GLY A 351 4.76 -0.04 12.33
C GLY A 351 4.09 1.28 11.92
N ASN A 352 3.04 1.64 12.67
CA ASN A 352 2.22 2.83 12.40
C ASN A 352 2.70 4.10 13.14
N THR A 353 3.74 3.98 13.95
CA THR A 353 4.22 5.12 14.77
C THR A 353 5.09 6.01 13.92
N VAL A 354 4.84 7.31 13.97
CA VAL A 354 5.72 8.31 13.38
C VAL A 354 7.01 8.38 14.20
N ASP A 355 8.07 7.78 13.67
CA ASP A 355 9.43 7.89 14.18
C ASP A 355 10.32 8.51 13.10
N ILE A 356 10.87 9.69 13.41
CA ILE A 356 11.72 10.44 12.50
C ILE A 356 13.16 10.50 12.99
N ARG A 357 13.57 9.62 13.91
CA ARG A 357 14.96 9.60 14.38
C ARG A 357 15.87 9.20 13.22
N GLY A 358 16.77 10.09 12.80
CA GLY A 358 17.80 9.80 11.78
C GLY A 358 18.95 8.92 12.29
N TYR A 359 19.06 8.78 13.62
CA TYR A 359 20.07 7.98 14.28
C TYR A 359 19.49 7.24 15.48
N VAL A 360 20.01 6.04 15.74
CA VAL A 360 19.77 5.28 16.98
C VAL A 360 21.09 4.95 17.67
N GLU A 361 21.10 4.92 19.00
CA GLU A 361 22.35 4.79 19.78
C GLU A 361 22.99 3.40 19.65
N ASN A 362 22.18 2.36 19.49
CA ASN A 362 22.63 0.96 19.42
C ASN A 362 22.13 0.27 18.14
N GLU A 363 22.91 -0.69 17.67
CA GLU A 363 22.64 -1.43 16.44
C GLU A 363 21.33 -2.23 16.53
N GLU A 364 20.99 -2.75 17.72
CA GLU A 364 19.76 -3.51 17.95
C GLU A 364 18.50 -2.68 17.60
N ALA A 365 18.50 -1.38 17.88
CA ALA A 365 17.41 -0.49 17.53
C ALA A 365 17.18 -0.34 16.02
N LEU A 366 18.15 -0.69 15.15
CA LEU A 366 17.95 -0.76 13.71
C LEU A 366 16.92 -1.84 13.31
N GLY A 367 16.65 -2.82 14.19
CA GLY A 367 15.60 -3.82 13.96
C GLY A 367 14.21 -3.21 13.75
N GLY A 368 13.98 -1.99 14.25
CA GLY A 368 12.76 -1.19 14.01
C GLY A 368 12.72 -0.49 12.65
N TRP A 369 13.76 -0.57 11.84
CA TRP A 369 13.87 0.12 10.55
C TRP A 369 14.12 -0.85 9.41
N MET A 370 13.91 -0.39 8.17
CA MET A 370 14.13 -1.14 6.95
C MET A 370 15.19 -0.45 6.09
N ASN A 371 16.05 -1.26 5.48
CA ASN A 371 16.99 -0.76 4.48
C ASN A 371 16.26 -0.62 3.13
N PHE A 372 16.12 0.61 2.62
CA PHE A 372 15.47 0.89 1.34
C PHE A 372 16.04 0.06 0.18
N SER A 373 17.36 -0.18 0.16
CA SER A 373 18.01 -0.97 -0.90
C SER A 373 17.56 -2.45 -0.93
N THR A 374 16.83 -2.91 0.09
CA THR A 374 16.20 -4.25 0.11
C THR A 374 14.71 -4.23 -0.25
N VAL A 375 14.11 -3.04 -0.30
CA VAL A 375 12.67 -2.82 -0.54
C VAL A 375 12.39 -2.66 -2.02
N VAL A 376 13.15 -1.79 -2.71
CA VAL A 376 13.03 -1.57 -4.15
C VAL A 376 14.10 -2.40 -4.85
N LYS A 377 13.68 -3.25 -5.80
CA LYS A 377 14.56 -4.15 -6.57
C LYS A 377 14.83 -3.64 -7.97
#